data_AF-A0A915YZX6-F1
#
_entry.id   AF-A0A915YZX6-F1
#
_cell.length_a   1.000
_cell.length_b   1.000
_cell.length_c   1.000
_cell.angle_alpha   90.00
_cell.angle_beta   90.00
_cell.angle_gamma   90.00
#
_symmetry.space_group_name_H-M   'P 1'
#
loop_
_entity.id
_entity.type
_entity.pdbx_description
1 polymer ?
#
loop_
_entity_poly.entity_id
_entity_poly.type
_entity_poly.pdbx_seq_one_letter_code
_entity_poly.pdbx_strand_id
1 'polypeptide(L)'
;MSLSLNKRYEMVFLHEHPEGPKWGYAKIASYVHCSRPRKTTKAQDKRIVKMATEKHNITSTEIKNKLEKKGVEVSSRTIRRRLVK
;
A
#
# COMPACT_ATOMS: atom_id res chain seq x y z
N MET A 1 -15.57 1.45 0.12
CA MET A 1 -15.33 1.77 1.54
C MET A 1 -15.09 3.27 1.61
N SER A 2 -16.14 4.05 1.86
CA SER A 2 -16.05 5.47 2.14
C SER A 2 -15.50 5.69 3.55
N LEU A 3 -14.85 6.84 3.77
CA LEU A 3 -14.39 7.22 5.11
C LEU A 3 -15.58 7.68 5.96
N SER A 4 -15.49 7.46 7.27
CA SER A 4 -16.48 8.01 8.21
C SER A 4 -16.51 9.54 8.12
N LEU A 5 -17.65 10.14 8.46
CA LEU A 5 -17.83 11.58 8.38
C LEU A 5 -16.79 12.35 9.23
N ASN A 6 -16.50 11.87 10.44
CA ASN A 6 -15.51 12.47 11.34
C ASN A 6 -14.11 12.52 10.72
N LYS A 7 -13.66 11.42 10.09
CA LYS A 7 -12.36 11.39 9.41
C LYS A 7 -12.28 12.36 8.25
N ARG A 8 -13.40 12.60 7.55
CA ARG A 8 -13.45 13.59 6.45
C ARG A 8 -13.30 15.01 6.98
N TYR A 9 -14.00 15.37 8.05
CA TYR A 9 -13.85 16.68 8.69
C TYR A 9 -12.44 16.91 9.22
N GLU A 10 -11.84 15.90 9.84
CA GLU A 10 -10.47 15.97 10.34
C GLU A 10 -9.45 16.19 9.21
N MET A 11 -9.64 15.54 8.06
CA MET A 11 -8.80 15.78 6.87
C MET A 11 -8.94 17.21 6.33
N VAL A 12 -10.17 17.75 6.27
CA VAL A 12 -10.42 19.14 5.83
C VAL A 12 -9.76 20.12 6.80
N PHE A 13 -9.89 19.89 8.11
CA PHE A 13 -9.23 20.70 9.14
C PHE A 13 -7.70 20.73 8.97
N LEU A 14 -7.10 19.56 8.75
CA LEU A 14 -5.64 19.45 8.65
C LEU A 14 -5.06 19.96 7.33
N HIS A 15 -5.86 20.06 6.26
CA HIS A 15 -5.39 20.47 4.94
C HIS A 15 -5.72 21.92 4.59
N GLU A 16 -6.99 22.31 4.73
CA GLU A 16 -7.54 23.53 4.11
C GLU A 16 -7.95 24.59 5.13
N HIS A 17 -8.25 24.22 6.37
CA HIS A 17 -8.80 25.13 7.37
C HIS A 17 -7.81 26.26 7.74
N PRO A 18 -8.27 27.52 7.90
CA PRO A 18 -7.40 28.66 8.18
C PRO A 18 -6.62 28.51 9.49
N GLU A 19 -7.24 27.95 10.53
CA GLU A 19 -6.60 27.67 11.82
C GLU A 19 -5.88 26.31 11.86
N GLY A 20 -5.93 25.55 10.76
CA GLY A 20 -5.34 24.24 10.66
C GLY A 20 -3.85 24.28 10.33
N PRO A 21 -3.11 23.20 10.62
CA PRO A 21 -1.66 23.16 10.43
C PRO A 21 -1.21 22.96 8.96
N LYS A 22 -2.13 23.06 7.98
CA LYS A 22 -1.94 22.94 6.52
C LYS A 22 -0.94 21.87 6.08
N TRP A 23 -1.20 20.64 6.48
CA TRP A 23 -0.35 19.50 6.16
C TRP A 23 -0.58 18.97 4.74
N GLY A 24 0.45 18.35 4.17
CA GLY A 24 0.31 17.58 2.92
C GLY A 24 -0.47 16.27 3.14
N TYR A 25 -1.15 15.80 2.09
CA TYR A 25 -2.00 14.61 2.13
C TYR A 25 -1.32 13.34 2.68
N ALA A 26 -0.04 13.13 2.41
CA ALA A 26 0.70 11.97 2.93
C ALA A 26 0.80 11.98 4.47
N LYS A 27 1.06 13.16 5.05
CA LYS A 27 1.14 13.35 6.49
C LYS A 27 -0.23 13.17 7.13
N ILE A 28 -1.27 13.77 6.54
CA ILE A 28 -2.67 13.63 6.99
C ILE A 28 -3.11 12.16 6.96
N ALA A 29 -2.85 11.45 5.86
CA ALA A 29 -3.23 10.04 5.74
C ALA A 29 -2.53 9.13 6.76
N SER A 30 -1.32 9.49 7.18
CA SER A 30 -0.61 8.82 8.29
C SER A 30 -1.27 9.15 9.64
N TYR A 31 -1.62 10.41 9.88
CA TYR A 31 -2.22 10.89 11.13
C TYR A 31 -3.63 10.33 11.36
N VAL A 32 -4.52 10.41 10.37
CA VAL A 32 -5.92 9.93 10.45
C VAL A 32 -6.01 8.39 10.34
N HIS A 33 -4.85 7.71 10.30
CA HIS A 33 -4.71 6.26 10.09
C HIS A 33 -5.52 5.76 8.88
N CYS A 34 -5.57 6.58 7.84
CA CYS A 34 -6.26 6.28 6.59
C CYS A 34 -5.35 5.57 5.59
N SER A 35 -4.03 5.65 5.78
CA SER A 35 -3.07 4.88 5.02
C SER A 35 -3.07 3.42 5.48
N ARG A 36 -3.21 2.47 4.55
CA ARG A 36 -3.07 1.04 4.89
C ARG A 36 -1.59 0.76 5.18
N PRO A 37 -1.26 0.16 6.34
CA PRO A 37 0.12 -0.18 6.65
C PRO A 37 0.66 -1.14 5.59
N ARG A 38 1.92 -0.92 5.23
CA ARG A 38 2.61 -1.69 4.21
C ARG A 38 2.85 -3.10 4.75
N LYS A 39 2.15 -4.10 4.20
CA LYS A 39 2.31 -5.51 4.60
C LYS A 39 3.61 -6.16 4.11
N THR A 40 4.36 -5.49 3.24
CA THR A 40 5.60 -6.00 2.64
C THR A 40 6.76 -5.04 2.89
N THR A 41 7.95 -5.61 3.08
CA THR A 41 9.21 -4.84 3.19
C THR A 41 9.73 -4.43 1.81
N LYS A 42 10.63 -3.45 1.77
CA LYS A 42 11.29 -3.02 0.51
C LYS A 42 12.03 -4.16 -0.17
N ALA A 43 12.64 -5.08 0.60
CA ALA A 43 13.34 -6.25 0.07
C ALA A 43 12.37 -7.25 -0.57
N GLN A 44 11.21 -7.48 0.03
CA GLN A 44 10.16 -8.33 -0.54
C GLN A 44 9.59 -7.74 -1.82
N ASP A 45 9.37 -6.41 -1.87
CA ASP A 45 8.91 -5.71 -3.06
C ASP A 45 9.91 -5.89 -4.23
N LYS A 46 11.22 -5.71 -3.97
CA LYS A 46 12.27 -5.96 -4.98
C LYS A 46 12.24 -7.40 -5.50
N ARG A 47 12.01 -8.37 -4.62
CA ARG A 47 11.93 -9.79 -4.99
C ARG A 47 10.71 -10.10 -5.85
N ILE A 48 9.57 -9.49 -5.55
CA ILE A 48 8.33 -9.60 -6.34
C ILE A 48 8.57 -9.09 -7.75
N VAL A 49 9.14 -7.88 -7.88
CA VAL A 49 9.44 -7.27 -9.18
C VAL A 49 10.44 -8.12 -9.96
N LYS A 50 11.51 -8.59 -9.31
CA LYS A 50 12.51 -9.47 -9.94
C LYS A 50 11.90 -10.74 -10.53
N MET A 51 11.01 -11.43 -9.79
CA MET A 51 10.34 -12.63 -10.30
C MET A 51 9.42 -12.35 -11.49
N ALA A 52 8.82 -11.16 -11.55
CA ALA A 52 7.99 -10.73 -12.67
C ALA A 52 8.81 -10.37 -13.91
N THR A 53 9.98 -9.75 -13.73
CA THR A 53 10.88 -9.41 -14.84
C THR A 53 11.59 -10.63 -15.43
N GLU A 54 11.88 -11.65 -14.61
CA GLU A 54 12.52 -12.90 -15.06
C GLU A 54 11.61 -13.77 -15.93
N LYS A 55 10.29 -13.72 -15.71
CA LYS A 55 9.29 -14.48 -16.48
C LYS A 55 8.14 -13.57 -16.87
N HIS A 56 8.13 -13.11 -18.12
CA HIS A 56 7.14 -12.15 -18.64
C HIS A 56 5.67 -12.57 -18.47
N ASN A 57 5.37 -13.88 -18.39
CA ASN A 57 4.00 -14.42 -18.25
C ASN A 57 3.67 -14.96 -16.85
N ILE A 58 4.42 -14.59 -15.81
CA ILE A 58 4.13 -15.08 -14.46
C ILE A 58 2.91 -14.38 -13.85
N THR A 59 2.03 -15.16 -13.26
CA THR A 59 0.81 -14.66 -12.61
C THR A 59 1.07 -14.26 -11.15
N SER A 60 0.21 -13.38 -10.62
CA SER A 60 0.25 -13.00 -9.20
C SER A 60 0.07 -14.20 -8.24
N THR A 61 -0.60 -15.25 -8.68
CA THR A 61 -0.84 -16.47 -7.90
C THR A 61 0.41 -17.36 -7.85
N GLU A 62 1.14 -17.47 -8.96
CA GLU A 62 2.41 -18.19 -8.99
C GLU A 62 3.49 -17.48 -8.17
N ILE A 63 3.54 -16.15 -8.21
CA ILE A 63 4.42 -15.36 -7.34
C ILE A 63 4.07 -15.62 -5.87
N LYS A 64 2.78 -15.66 -5.51
CA LYS A 64 2.33 -15.99 -4.16
C LYS A 64 2.86 -17.36 -3.73
N ASN A 65 2.61 -18.41 -4.51
CA ASN A 65 3.03 -19.77 -4.18
C ASN A 65 4.56 -19.87 -4.03
N LYS A 66 5.34 -19.14 -4.84
CA LYS A 66 6.80 -19.08 -4.72
C LYS A 66 7.25 -18.36 -3.45
N LEU A 67 6.53 -17.34 -2.99
CA LEU A 67 6.83 -16.63 -1.75
C LEU A 67 6.47 -17.45 -0.52
N GLU A 68 5.35 -18.17 -0.55
CA GLU A 68 4.94 -19.08 0.53
C GLU A 68 5.95 -20.21 0.74
N LYS A 69 6.48 -20.80 -0.35
CA LYS A 69 7.60 -21.76 -0.29
C LYS A 69 8.87 -21.21 0.37
N LYS A 70 9.00 -19.89 0.46
CA LYS A 70 10.13 -19.18 1.06
C LYS A 70 9.78 -18.60 2.44
N GLY A 71 8.64 -19.00 3.01
CA GLY A 71 8.16 -18.55 4.32
C GLY A 71 7.57 -17.15 4.34
N VAL A 72 7.22 -16.57 3.18
CA VAL A 72 6.64 -15.22 3.09
C VAL A 72 5.18 -15.29 2.69
N GLU A 73 4.28 -15.06 3.65
CA GLU A 73 2.85 -15.03 3.41
C GLU A 73 2.41 -13.66 2.87
N VAL A 74 1.96 -13.62 1.60
CA VAL A 74 1.52 -12.38 0.94
C VAL A 74 0.29 -12.65 0.08
N SER A 75 -0.73 -11.82 0.19
CA SER A 75 -1.91 -11.92 -0.68
C SER A 75 -1.58 -11.62 -2.15
N SER A 76 -2.25 -12.29 -3.09
CA SER A 76 -2.14 -12.02 -4.53
C SER A 76 -2.46 -10.57 -4.89
N ARG A 77 -3.42 -9.95 -4.18
CA ARG A 77 -3.76 -8.52 -4.34
C ARG A 77 -2.61 -7.60 -3.95
N THR A 78 -1.87 -7.93 -2.90
CA THR A 78 -0.68 -7.17 -2.51
C THR A 78 0.39 -7.25 -3.59
N ILE A 79 0.61 -8.44 -4.16
CA ILE A 79 1.56 -8.64 -5.28
C ILE A 79 1.18 -7.78 -6.48
N ARG A 80 -0.09 -7.81 -6.93
CA ARG A 80 -0.55 -6.97 -8.06
C ARG A 80 -0.30 -5.49 -7.84
N ARG A 81 -0.56 -4.97 -6.64
CA ARG A 81 -0.28 -3.57 -6.27
C ARG A 81 1.21 -3.20 -6.33
N ARG A 82 2.13 -4.17 -6.33
CA ARG A 82 3.58 -3.92 -6.48
C ARG A 82 4.04 -3.95 -7.93
N LEU A 83 3.28 -4.61 -8.80
CA LEU A 83 3.58 -4.70 -10.22
C LEU A 83 2.96 -3.53 -11.01
N VAL A 84 1.82 -3.01 -10.57
CA VAL A 84 1.21 -1.78 -11.12
C VAL A 84 1.94 -0.58 -10.49
N LYS A 85 2.91 -0.02 -11.21
CA LYS A 85 3.62 1.20 -10.83
C LYS A 85 3.62 2.18 -11.99
#